data_AF-A0A2E2AMC7-F1
#
_entry.id   AF-A0A2E2AMC7-F1
#
_cell.length_a   1.000
_cell.length_b   1.000
_cell.length_c   1.000
_cell.angle_alpha   90.00
_cell.angle_beta   90.00
_cell.angle_gamma   90.00
#
_symmetry.space_group_name_H-M   'P 1'
#
loop_
_entity.id
_entity.type
_entity.pdbx_description
1 polymer ?
#
loop_
_entity_poly.entity_id
_entity_poly.type
_entity_poly.pdbx_seq_one_letter_code
_entity_poly.pdbx_strand_id
1 'polypeptide(L)'
;MERGRRQRSIEATIPHISWFGQEIAKLLEIKEPVRSGLRGLPPDDRNASLYDAQNHEQSLNETLFDSTESFNRLVSAIETLEDIDLSEPKSYKNMPAGFCGRS
;
A
#
# COMPACT_ATOMS: atom_id res chain seq x y z
N MET A 1 -12.57 16.35 25.28
CA MET A 1 -12.82 15.85 23.92
C MET A 1 -12.33 14.42 23.86
N GLU A 2 -13.25 13.46 23.93
CA GLU A 2 -12.90 12.04 23.78
C GLU A 2 -12.32 11.83 22.38
N ARG A 3 -11.09 11.31 22.30
CA ARG A 3 -10.55 10.75 21.07
C ARG A 3 -11.29 9.45 20.81
N GLY A 4 -12.56 9.58 20.40
CA GLY A 4 -13.37 8.46 19.96
C GLY A 4 -12.60 7.79 18.82
N ARG A 5 -12.29 6.51 19.02
CA ARG A 5 -11.79 5.60 17.98
C ARG A 5 -12.57 5.89 16.71
N ARG A 6 -11.95 6.56 15.72
CA ARG A 6 -12.49 6.54 14.35
C ARG A 6 -12.26 5.13 13.85
N GLN A 7 -13.18 4.24 14.24
CA GLN A 7 -13.44 2.95 13.66
C GLN A 7 -13.31 3.11 12.14
N ARG A 8 -12.61 2.19 11.46
CA ARG A 8 -12.43 2.19 9.99
C ARG A 8 -13.74 2.61 9.31
N SER A 9 -13.82 3.84 8.86
CA SER A 9 -14.91 4.24 7.96
C SER A 9 -14.69 3.48 6.66
N ILE A 10 -15.77 3.05 6.00
CA ILE A 10 -15.69 2.47 4.65
C ILE A 10 -14.98 3.46 3.71
N GLU A 11 -15.17 4.77 3.94
CA GLU A 11 -14.48 5.85 3.25
C GLU A 11 -12.96 5.81 3.39
N ALA A 12 -12.42 5.32 4.52
CA ALA A 12 -10.98 5.19 4.73
C ALA A 12 -10.42 3.85 4.20
N THR A 13 -11.31 2.91 3.82
CA THR A 13 -10.93 1.56 3.41
C THR A 13 -10.46 1.51 1.96
N ILE A 14 -11.15 2.17 1.03
CA ILE A 14 -10.73 2.26 -0.37
C ILE A 14 -9.36 2.96 -0.48
N PRO A 15 -9.13 4.15 0.13
CA PRO A 15 -7.81 4.78 0.21
C PRO A 15 -6.71 3.84 0.69
N HIS A 16 -7.01 3.05 1.73
CA HIS A 16 -6.07 2.12 2.33
C HIS A 16 -5.66 0.99 1.38
N ILE A 17 -6.63 0.39 0.69
CA ILE A 17 -6.38 -0.64 -0.32
C ILE A 17 -5.54 -0.06 -1.47
N SER A 18 -5.93 1.10 -2.01
CA SER A 18 -5.21 1.76 -3.10
C SER A 18 -3.76 2.07 -2.73
N TRP A 19 -3.55 2.70 -1.56
CA TRP A 19 -2.21 3.00 -1.06
C TRP A 19 -1.36 1.74 -0.92
N PHE A 20 -1.90 0.70 -0.30
CA PHE A 20 -1.16 -0.55 -0.12
C PHE A 20 -0.80 -1.18 -1.48
N GLY A 21 -1.74 -1.19 -2.43
CA GLY A 21 -1.51 -1.68 -3.79
C GLY A 21 -0.37 -0.93 -4.48
N GLN A 22 -0.36 0.41 -4.41
CA GLN A 22 0.72 1.23 -4.99
C GLN A 22 2.07 0.96 -4.33
N GLU A 23 2.12 0.80 -3.01
CA GLU A 23 3.35 0.50 -2.29
C GLU A 23 3.93 -0.85 -2.70
N ILE A 24 3.08 -1.87 -2.92
CA ILE A 24 3.52 -3.18 -3.38
C ILE A 24 3.92 -3.14 -4.84
N ALA A 25 3.12 -2.51 -5.71
CA ALA A 25 3.45 -2.37 -7.13
C ALA A 25 4.83 -1.73 -7.31
N LYS A 26 5.08 -0.62 -6.59
CA LYS A 26 6.38 0.05 -6.62
C LYS A 26 7.49 -0.84 -6.07
N LEU A 27 7.27 -1.59 -4.98
CA LEU A 27 8.24 -2.56 -4.47
C LEU A 27 8.61 -3.60 -5.53
N LEU A 28 7.64 -4.11 -6.28
CA LEU A 28 7.88 -5.11 -7.32
C LEU A 28 8.63 -4.49 -8.52
N GLU A 29 8.24 -3.28 -8.93
CA GLU A 29 8.89 -2.56 -10.03
C GLU A 29 10.36 -2.22 -9.76
N ILE A 30 10.69 -1.75 -8.55
CA ILE A 30 12.06 -1.31 -8.22
C ILE A 30 12.88 -2.38 -7.48
N LYS A 31 12.25 -3.51 -7.14
CA LYS A 31 12.81 -4.60 -6.32
C LYS A 31 13.44 -4.09 -5.01
N GLU A 32 12.80 -3.14 -4.35
CA GLU A 32 13.23 -2.55 -3.07
C GLU A 32 12.02 -2.04 -2.26
N PRO A 33 12.00 -2.20 -0.92
CA PRO A 33 10.95 -1.66 -0.09
C PRO A 33 10.76 -0.16 -0.23
N VAL A 34 9.51 0.24 -0.42
CA VAL A 34 9.14 1.65 -0.35
C VAL A 34 9.23 2.13 1.10
N ARG A 35 10.03 3.17 1.32
CA ARG A 35 10.19 3.84 2.61
C ARG A 35 9.10 4.89 2.84
N SER A 36 7.83 4.52 2.63
CA SER A 36 6.75 5.46 2.92
C SER A 36 6.67 5.72 4.42
N GLY A 37 6.56 6.99 4.81
CA GLY A 37 6.34 7.37 6.20
C GLY A 37 5.09 6.71 6.79
N LEU A 38 4.11 6.40 5.94
CA LEU A 38 2.86 5.74 6.30
C LEU A 38 3.04 4.29 6.80
N ARG A 39 4.04 3.54 6.35
CA ARG A 39 4.31 2.17 6.88
C ARG A 39 4.77 2.18 8.34
N GLY A 40 5.38 3.27 8.79
CA GLY A 40 5.86 3.43 10.17
C GLY A 40 4.80 3.91 11.16
N LEU A 41 3.62 4.30 10.68
CA LEU A 41 2.55 4.81 11.54
C LEU A 41 1.71 3.68 12.15
N PRO A 42 1.19 3.87 13.38
CA PRO A 42 0.11 3.03 13.91
C PRO A 42 -1.07 2.96 12.93
N PRO A 43 -1.81 1.83 12.87
CA PRO A 43 -2.89 1.66 11.91
C PRO A 43 -3.94 2.78 11.91
N ASP A 44 -4.31 3.29 13.08
CA ASP A 44 -5.31 4.36 13.20
C ASP A 44 -4.78 5.69 12.67
N ASP A 45 -3.53 6.05 13.00
CA ASP A 45 -2.88 7.28 12.52
C ASP A 45 -2.63 7.23 11.01
N ARG A 46 -2.28 6.05 10.48
CA ARG A 46 -2.15 5.82 9.04
C ARG A 46 -3.48 6.00 8.33
N ASN A 47 -4.55 5.41 8.84
CA ASN A 47 -5.87 5.50 8.22
C ASN A 47 -6.41 6.92 8.27
N ALA A 48 -6.17 7.65 9.38
CA ALA A 48 -6.46 9.07 9.46
C ALA A 48 -5.66 9.87 8.42
N SER A 49 -4.36 9.62 8.30
CA SER A 49 -3.51 10.29 7.31
C SER A 49 -3.95 10.01 5.87
N LEU A 50 -4.39 8.79 5.57
CA LEU A 50 -4.92 8.41 4.24
C LEU A 50 -6.28 9.03 3.97
N TYR A 51 -7.14 9.09 4.99
CA TYR A 51 -8.42 9.79 4.90
C TYR A 51 -8.21 11.28 4.66
N ASP A 52 -7.35 11.94 5.43
CA ASP A 52 -7.06 13.37 5.30
C ASP A 52 -6.34 13.70 3.96
N ALA A 53 -5.54 12.76 3.43
CA ALA A 53 -4.89 12.92 2.12
C ALA A 53 -5.87 12.78 0.95
N GLN A 54 -6.96 12.03 1.11
CA GLN A 54 -7.97 11.79 0.07
C GLN A 54 -9.27 12.60 0.25
N ASN A 55 -9.50 13.21 1.42
CA ASN A 55 -10.68 14.03 1.69
C ASN A 55 -10.30 15.42 2.19
N HIS A 56 -10.82 16.47 1.56
CA HIS A 56 -12.24 16.84 1.69
C HIS A 56 -13.09 16.88 0.39
N GLU A 57 -12.57 16.55 -0.80
CA GLU A 57 -13.25 16.88 -2.08
C GLU A 57 -13.43 15.73 -3.09
N GLN A 58 -12.85 14.54 -2.89
CA GLN A 58 -12.97 13.47 -3.88
C GLN A 58 -14.35 12.80 -3.86
N SER A 59 -14.94 12.65 -5.06
CA SER A 59 -16.15 11.86 -5.27
C SER A 59 -15.86 10.37 -5.22
N LEU A 60 -16.89 9.55 -4.91
CA LEU A 60 -16.78 8.08 -4.96
C LEU A 60 -16.25 7.56 -6.30
N ASN A 61 -16.59 8.24 -7.41
CA ASN A 61 -16.13 7.86 -8.74
C ASN A 61 -14.62 8.08 -8.90
N GLU A 62 -14.10 9.21 -8.43
CA GLU A 62 -12.66 9.48 -8.43
C GLU A 62 -11.91 8.49 -7.53
N THR A 63 -12.43 8.21 -6.34
CA THR A 63 -11.84 7.20 -5.44
C THR A 63 -11.82 5.80 -6.10
N LEU A 64 -12.89 5.42 -6.81
CA LEU A 64 -12.96 4.17 -7.55
C LEU A 64 -11.97 4.13 -8.71
N PHE A 65 -11.84 5.22 -9.46
CA PHE A 65 -10.89 5.35 -10.56
C PHE A 65 -9.45 5.18 -10.04
N ASP A 66 -9.07 5.93 -9.01
CA ASP A 66 -7.74 5.85 -8.39
C ASP A 66 -7.43 4.45 -7.86
N SER A 67 -8.42 3.78 -7.26
CA SER A 67 -8.29 2.40 -6.80
C SER A 67 -8.10 1.41 -7.94
N THR A 68 -8.80 1.61 -9.05
CA THR A 68 -8.71 0.75 -10.23
C THR A 68 -7.34 0.88 -10.88
N GLU A 69 -6.85 2.12 -11.05
CA GLU A 69 -5.52 2.37 -11.60
C GLU A 69 -4.41 1.80 -10.71
N SER A 70 -4.55 1.94 -9.39
CA SER A 70 -3.61 1.35 -8.41
C SER A 70 -3.56 -0.17 -8.52
N PHE A 71 -4.72 -0.81 -8.71
CA PHE A 71 -4.82 -2.25 -8.88
C PHE A 71 -4.23 -2.71 -10.21
N ASN A 72 -4.56 -2.03 -11.31
CA ASN A 72 -4.01 -2.35 -12.64
C ASN A 72 -2.48 -2.29 -12.63
N ARG A 73 -1.91 -1.24 -12.02
CA ARG A 73 -0.45 -1.11 -11.87
C ARG A 73 0.15 -2.26 -11.07
N LEU A 74 -0.50 -2.68 -9.99
CA LEU A 74 -0.05 -3.84 -9.21
C LEU A 74 -0.05 -5.13 -10.05
N VAL A 75 -1.12 -5.37 -10.80
CA VAL A 75 -1.22 -6.54 -11.69
C VAL A 75 -0.10 -6.50 -12.73
N SER A 76 0.10 -5.36 -13.41
CA SER A 76 1.19 -5.21 -14.38
C SER A 76 2.57 -5.45 -13.77
N ALA A 77 2.82 -4.97 -12.55
CA ALA A 77 4.09 -5.24 -11.86
C ALA A 77 4.28 -6.74 -11.58
N ILE A 78 3.22 -7.45 -11.18
CA ILE A 78 3.24 -8.90 -10.97
C ILE A 78 3.52 -9.64 -12.29
N GLU A 79 2.92 -9.21 -13.40
CA GLU A 79 3.13 -9.81 -14.73
C GLU A 79 4.57 -9.71 -15.23
N THR A 80 5.36 -8.76 -14.72
CA THR A 80 6.80 -8.64 -15.04
C THR A 80 7.72 -9.52 -14.20
N LEU A 81 7.19 -10.21 -13.19
CA LEU A 81 8.00 -11.07 -12.32
C LEU A 81 8.40 -12.36 -13.04
N GLU A 82 9.62 -12.80 -12.76
CA GLU A 82 10.08 -14.13 -13.13
C GLU A 82 9.89 -15.09 -11.96
N ASP A 83 9.84 -16.41 -12.22
CA ASP A 83 9.68 -17.43 -11.17
C ASP A 83 10.74 -17.31 -10.06
N ILE A 84 11.95 -16.87 -10.40
CA ILE A 84 13.02 -16.63 -9.44
C ILE A 84 12.68 -15.53 -8.45
N ASP A 85 11.94 -14.50 -8.87
CA ASP A 85 11.53 -13.40 -7.98
C ASP A 85 10.51 -13.85 -6.93
N LEU A 86 9.77 -14.94 -7.16
CA LEU A 86 8.78 -15.46 -6.19
C LEU A 86 9.44 -16.12 -4.98
N SER A 87 10.64 -16.66 -5.15
CA SER A 87 11.28 -17.54 -4.18
C SER A 87 12.62 -17.04 -3.66
N GLU A 88 13.27 -16.08 -4.35
CA GLU A 88 14.59 -15.56 -3.97
C GLU A 88 14.49 -14.18 -3.30
N PRO A 89 14.64 -14.10 -1.97
CA PRO A 89 14.58 -12.81 -1.28
C PRO A 89 15.74 -11.89 -1.65
N LYS A 90 16.84 -12.45 -2.19
CA LYS A 90 18.00 -11.70 -2.69
C LYS A 90 17.69 -10.91 -3.97
N SER A 91 16.63 -11.25 -4.70
CA SER A 91 16.17 -10.47 -5.85
C SER A 91 15.68 -9.08 -5.43
N TYR A 92 15.38 -8.88 -4.15
CA TYR A 92 14.90 -7.62 -3.58
C TYR A 92 15.94 -7.00 -2.65
N LYS A 93 16.40 -5.79 -2.99
CA LYS A 93 17.36 -5.03 -2.17
C LYS A 93 16.70 -4.56 -0.88
N ASN A 94 17.48 -4.50 0.20
CA ASN A 94 17.08 -3.92 1.49
C ASN A 94 15.77 -4.48 2.07
N MET A 95 15.35 -5.69 1.69
CA MET A 95 14.15 -6.30 2.25
C MET A 95 14.27 -6.49 3.76
N PRO A 96 13.24 -6.12 4.55
CA PRO A 96 13.29 -6.33 5.98
C PRO A 96 13.40 -7.81 6.30
N ALA A 97 14.21 -8.17 7.30
CA ALA A 97 14.48 -9.56 7.68
C ALA A 97 13.25 -10.39 8.12
N GLY A 98 12.07 -9.78 8.26
CA GLY A 98 10.80 -10.47 8.52
C GLY A 98 10.04 -10.92 7.26
N PHE A 99 10.44 -10.44 6.07
CA PHE A 99 9.84 -10.82 4.78
C PHE A 99 10.62 -11.95 4.08
N CYS A 100 11.93 -11.99 4.28
CA CYS A 100 12.75 -13.13 3.92
C CYS A 100 12.62 -14.11 5.08
N GLY A 101 11.78 -15.15 4.97
CA GLY A 101 11.65 -16.17 6.01
C GLY A 101 13.03 -16.60 6.49
N ARG A 102 13.32 -16.44 7.78
CA ARG A 102 14.61 -16.86 8.33
C ARG A 102 14.70 -18.38 8.26
N SER A 103 15.80 -18.86 7.71
CA SER A 103 16.49 -20.05 8.22
C SER A 103 17.05 -19.79 9.63
#